data_AF-A0A3S1BLP4-F1
#
_entry.id   AF-A0A3S1BLP4-F1
#
_cell.length_a   1.000
_cell.length_b   1.000
_cell.length_c   1.000
_cell.angle_alpha   90.00
_cell.angle_beta   90.00
_cell.angle_gamma   90.00
#
_symmetry.space_group_name_H-M   'P 1'
#
loop_
_entity.id
_entity.type
_entity.pdbx_description
1 polymer ?
#
loop_
_entity_poly.entity_id
_entity_poly.type
_entity_poly.pdbx_seq_one_letter_code
_entity_poly.pdbx_strand_id
1 'polypeptide(L)'
;MLLIDICGLQLNFYCKTANRAYVYRDTNHTYLLPKSGETNSQRPYSDVAMYRAFLKHIDKNYCFCKFVQQPAFAQPLLANLTPKPCPKSLRRYNCASNMPIKAVHARQIFDSRGNPTVEVDLTTDKGMFRAAVPSGASTGIYEAVELRDDGKDYMGKGVSKAISNVNKAIADALIKKQPDLKDQRAVDDMLIALDGTDNKGKLGANAILGVSMAVCRAAAAEKGVPLYRHIADIAGNKELILPTPAFNVINGGSHAGNKLAMQEFMLLPTGANSFSEAMKIGSEVYHNLKAVIKKKYGQDACNVGDEGGFAPNIQENAEGLELLKEAIEKAGYTGKVEIGMDVAASEFCKDKKYDLDFKNKDSDPSKWLTSDELAEVYMGFVKNYPVISIEDPFDQDDWEAWSKLTEKIGVQIVGDDLLVTNPKRVEKGIEQKACDSLLLKVNQIGTITEAIDACKMSQAAGWGVMVSHRSGETEDTFIADLVVGLSTGQIKTGAPCRSERLAKYNQLLRIEEELGSNAKFAGKKFKNPKSAPEAGKRTAHPETGEPTEAPKKEKKKDEPAETPAHTQKKKKMCGCLG
;
A
#
# COMPACT_ATOMS: atom_id res chain seq x y z
N MET A 1 6.66 23.98 -41.30
CA MET A 1 5.66 22.94 -40.98
C MET A 1 4.80 23.48 -39.86
N LEU A 2 3.47 23.48 -40.01
CA LEU A 2 2.54 23.93 -38.98
C LEU A 2 1.82 22.69 -38.44
N LEU A 3 1.86 22.50 -37.12
CA LEU A 3 1.20 21.41 -36.42
C LEU A 3 0.05 21.99 -35.59
N ILE A 4 -1.18 21.64 -35.98
CA ILE A 4 -2.41 22.02 -35.27
C ILE A 4 -3.03 20.74 -34.74
N ASP A 5 -3.34 20.73 -33.45
CA ASP A 5 -4.03 19.63 -32.78
C ASP A 5 -5.52 19.99 -32.69
N ILE A 6 -6.34 19.29 -33.47
CA ILE A 6 -7.80 19.45 -33.47
C ILE A 6 -8.39 18.15 -32.94
N CYS A 7 -8.83 18.17 -31.68
CA CYS A 7 -9.51 17.03 -31.05
C CYS A 7 -8.79 15.68 -31.26
N GLY A 8 -7.46 15.62 -31.07
CA GLY A 8 -6.70 14.38 -31.15
C GLY A 8 -6.29 13.93 -32.56
N LEU A 9 -6.61 14.71 -33.61
CA LEU A 9 -6.07 14.53 -34.95
C LEU A 9 -4.84 15.44 -35.15
N GLN A 10 -3.68 14.83 -35.38
CA GLN A 10 -2.48 15.53 -35.83
C GLN A 10 -2.58 15.86 -37.32
N LEU A 11 -2.60 17.14 -37.67
CA LEU A 11 -2.57 17.61 -39.05
C LEU A 11 -1.17 18.07 -39.44
N ASN A 12 -0.63 17.46 -40.51
CA ASN A 12 0.69 17.79 -41.07
C ASN A 12 0.53 18.56 -42.39
N PHE A 13 1.02 19.80 -42.44
CA PHE A 13 1.01 20.61 -43.66
C PHE A 13 2.41 20.80 -44.24
N TYR A 14 2.53 20.52 -45.54
CA TYR A 14 3.73 20.72 -46.36
C TYR A 14 3.49 21.81 -47.41
N CYS A 15 4.44 22.74 -47.54
CA CYS A 15 4.46 23.70 -48.63
C CYS A 15 5.49 23.22 -49.68
N LYS A 16 5.06 22.93 -50.91
CA LYS A 16 5.96 22.71 -52.04
C LYS A 16 5.99 23.96 -52.92
N THR A 17 7.12 24.64 -52.94
CA THR A 17 7.37 25.82 -53.77
C THR A 17 7.78 25.38 -55.18
N ALA A 18 6.81 25.43 -56.10
CA ALA A 18 6.91 25.73 -57.54
C ALA A 18 5.69 25.07 -58.21
N ASN A 19 4.73 25.90 -58.63
CA ASN A 19 3.46 25.51 -59.28
C ASN A 19 2.41 24.78 -58.41
N ARG A 20 1.86 25.56 -57.47
CA ARG A 20 0.45 25.64 -57.03
C ARG A 20 -0.37 24.33 -56.98
N ALA A 21 -0.33 23.66 -55.82
CA ALA A 21 -1.47 23.02 -55.17
C ALA A 21 -1.13 22.78 -53.68
N TYR A 22 -2.00 23.20 -52.76
CA TYR A 22 -1.88 22.82 -51.34
C TYR A 22 -2.66 21.52 -51.12
N VAL A 23 -1.99 20.52 -50.56
CA VAL A 23 -2.54 19.19 -50.33
C VAL A 23 -2.79 19.02 -48.83
N TYR A 24 -4.04 18.82 -48.45
CA TYR A 24 -4.40 18.28 -47.14
C TYR A 24 -4.37 16.75 -47.21
N ARG A 25 -3.78 16.10 -46.20
CA ARG A 25 -3.74 14.65 -46.08
C ARG A 25 -4.20 14.26 -44.68
N ASP A 26 -5.32 13.56 -44.60
CA ASP A 26 -5.62 12.70 -43.45
C ASP A 26 -5.28 11.24 -43.81
N THR A 27 -5.42 10.32 -42.86
CA THR A 27 -5.05 8.90 -43.05
C THR A 27 -5.80 8.21 -44.19
N ASN A 28 -6.92 8.76 -44.69
CA ASN A 28 -7.76 8.12 -45.70
C ASN A 28 -8.12 9.00 -46.92
N HIS A 29 -7.86 10.32 -46.91
CA HIS A 29 -8.25 11.20 -48.02
C HIS A 29 -7.24 12.31 -48.34
N THR A 30 -7.26 12.73 -49.61
CA THR A 30 -6.48 13.85 -50.15
C THR A 30 -7.43 14.91 -50.71
N TYR A 31 -7.39 16.13 -50.18
CA TYR A 31 -8.23 17.24 -50.66
C TYR A 31 -7.39 18.42 -51.16
N LEU A 32 -7.85 19.03 -52.26
CA LEU A 32 -7.25 20.21 -52.89
C LEU A 32 -8.12 21.45 -52.63
N LEU A 33 -7.53 22.55 -52.16
CA LEU A 33 -8.25 23.81 -52.00
C LEU A 33 -8.50 24.46 -53.37
N PRO A 34 -9.73 24.92 -53.68
CA PRO A 34 -10.02 25.55 -54.96
C PRO A 34 -9.46 26.98 -55.03
N LYS A 35 -8.97 27.38 -56.21
CA LYS A 35 -8.67 28.78 -56.52
C LYS A 35 -9.98 29.58 -56.55
N SER A 36 -10.15 30.54 -55.66
CA SER A 36 -11.25 31.50 -55.77
C SER A 36 -10.91 32.60 -56.77
N GLY A 37 -11.77 32.78 -57.78
CA GLY A 37 -12.17 34.07 -58.36
C GLY A 37 -11.12 34.90 -59.09
N GLU A 38 -11.35 35.09 -60.38
CA GLU A 38 -10.64 35.96 -61.32
C GLU A 38 -10.25 37.33 -60.75
N THR A 39 -8.94 37.58 -60.62
CA THR A 39 -8.35 38.86 -61.02
C THR A 39 -6.96 38.58 -61.61
N ASN A 40 -6.71 39.19 -62.76
CA ASN A 40 -5.54 38.98 -63.60
C ASN A 40 -4.29 39.69 -63.03
N SER A 41 -3.85 39.31 -61.84
CA SER A 41 -2.57 39.77 -61.28
C SER A 41 -1.73 38.59 -60.79
N GLN A 42 -0.65 38.32 -61.51
CA GLN A 42 0.42 37.44 -61.06
C GLN A 42 1.22 38.14 -59.94
N ARG A 43 0.65 38.28 -58.75
CA ARG A 43 1.46 38.51 -57.55
C ARG A 43 1.39 37.29 -56.64
N PRO A 44 2.52 36.70 -56.23
CA PRO A 44 2.52 35.75 -55.14
C PRO A 44 1.95 36.48 -53.91
N TYR A 45 0.97 35.88 -53.24
CA TYR A 45 0.59 36.34 -51.92
C TYR A 45 1.83 36.30 -51.03
N SER A 46 2.09 37.36 -50.26
CA SER A 46 3.06 37.26 -49.17
C SER A 46 2.59 36.20 -48.18
N ASP A 47 3.53 35.48 -47.55
CA ASP A 47 3.22 34.41 -46.60
C ASP A 47 2.23 34.86 -45.50
N VAL A 48 2.28 36.15 -45.13
CA VAL A 48 1.39 36.80 -44.15
C VAL A 48 -0.07 36.89 -44.63
N ALA A 49 -0.30 37.22 -45.91
CA ALA A 49 -1.65 37.34 -46.46
C ALA A 49 -2.34 35.99 -46.61
N MET A 50 -1.58 34.95 -46.97
CA MET A 50 -2.08 33.57 -46.99
C MET A 50 -2.41 33.07 -45.58
N TYR A 51 -1.56 33.37 -44.60
CA TYR A 51 -1.80 32.97 -43.21
C TYR A 51 -3.10 33.57 -42.65
N ARG A 52 -3.40 34.84 -42.97
CA ARG A 52 -4.68 35.48 -42.59
C ARG A 52 -5.91 34.84 -43.21
N ALA A 53 -5.86 34.50 -44.51
CA ALA A 53 -6.98 33.85 -45.18
C ALA A 53 -7.25 32.45 -44.60
N PHE A 54 -6.19 31.72 -44.26
CA PHE A 54 -6.26 30.41 -43.60
C PHE A 54 -6.85 30.50 -42.19
N LEU A 55 -6.37 31.42 -41.34
CA LEU A 55 -6.92 31.62 -40.00
C LEU A 55 -8.41 31.98 -40.04
N LYS A 56 -8.84 32.77 -41.04
CA LYS A 56 -10.25 33.12 -41.26
C LYS A 56 -11.10 31.92 -41.68
N HIS A 57 -10.52 30.97 -42.44
CA HIS A 57 -11.19 29.72 -42.79
C HIS A 57 -11.29 28.77 -41.60
N ILE A 58 -10.25 28.69 -40.77
CA ILE A 58 -10.25 27.88 -39.53
C ILE A 58 -11.26 28.43 -38.51
N ASP A 59 -11.24 29.73 -38.21
CA ASP A 59 -12.20 30.37 -37.29
C ASP A 59 -13.67 30.23 -37.76
N LYS A 60 -13.89 30.12 -39.07
CA LYS A 60 -15.23 29.94 -39.65
C LYS A 60 -15.72 28.49 -39.64
N ASN A 61 -14.82 27.50 -39.76
CA ASN A 61 -15.21 26.12 -40.05
C ASN A 61 -14.77 25.06 -39.02
N TYR A 62 -13.88 25.38 -38.06
CA TYR A 62 -13.29 24.40 -37.14
C TYR A 62 -13.22 24.93 -35.69
N CYS A 63 -13.45 24.06 -34.70
CA CYS A 63 -13.18 24.32 -33.27
C CYS A 63 -11.77 23.81 -32.91
N PHE A 64 -10.96 24.61 -32.22
CA PHE A 64 -9.56 24.25 -31.88
C PHE A 64 -9.23 24.56 -30.43
N CYS A 65 -8.43 23.72 -29.78
CA CYS A 65 -8.12 23.82 -28.34
C CYS A 65 -6.73 24.42 -28.06
N LYS A 66 -5.71 24.21 -28.92
CA LYS A 66 -4.37 24.79 -28.75
C LYS A 66 -3.52 24.68 -30.03
N PHE A 67 -2.58 25.59 -30.22
CA PHE A 67 -1.54 25.50 -31.26
C PHE A 67 -0.22 25.03 -30.62
N VAL A 68 0.41 23.98 -31.18
CA VAL A 68 1.53 23.28 -30.52
C VAL A 68 2.91 23.65 -31.09
N GLN A 69 3.02 24.03 -32.36
CA GLN A 69 4.28 24.56 -32.95
C GLN A 69 3.99 25.62 -34.03
N GLN A 70 4.73 26.74 -34.00
CA GLN A 70 4.48 27.89 -34.88
C GLN A 70 5.78 28.56 -35.36
N PRO A 71 5.84 29.05 -36.61
CA PRO A 71 6.94 29.91 -37.05
C PRO A 71 6.84 31.32 -36.45
N ALA A 72 7.97 31.94 -36.12
CA ALA A 72 8.04 33.19 -35.34
C ALA A 72 7.23 34.36 -35.91
N PHE A 73 7.03 34.43 -37.23
CA PHE A 73 6.26 35.49 -37.88
C PHE A 73 4.73 35.40 -37.65
N ALA A 74 4.21 34.26 -37.15
CA ALA A 74 2.78 34.00 -36.99
C ALA A 74 2.22 34.37 -35.61
N GLN A 75 3.08 34.55 -34.60
CA GLN A 75 2.68 34.86 -33.22
C GLN A 75 1.82 36.14 -33.08
N PRO A 76 2.11 37.27 -33.76
CA PRO A 76 1.31 38.48 -33.62
C PRO A 76 -0.10 38.37 -34.20
N LEU A 77 -0.33 37.44 -35.15
CA LEU A 77 -1.61 37.26 -35.82
C LEU A 77 -2.59 36.38 -35.02
N LEU A 78 -2.06 35.53 -34.14
CA LEU A 78 -2.84 34.57 -33.34
C LEU A 78 -3.31 35.15 -32.01
N ALA A 79 -2.72 36.25 -31.55
CA ALA A 79 -3.08 36.93 -30.29
C ALA A 79 -4.52 37.45 -30.25
N ASN A 80 -5.18 37.59 -31.41
CA ASN A 80 -6.55 38.12 -31.54
C ASN A 80 -7.63 37.04 -31.71
N LEU A 81 -7.29 35.74 -31.62
CA LEU A 81 -8.27 34.66 -31.72
C LEU A 81 -8.72 34.21 -30.33
N THR A 82 -10.00 34.40 -30.02
CA THR A 82 -10.62 33.92 -28.78
C THR A 82 -11.07 32.46 -28.92
N PRO A 83 -10.70 31.54 -28.00
CA PRO A 83 -11.22 30.17 -28.02
C PRO A 83 -12.75 30.17 -27.83
N LYS A 84 -13.49 29.60 -28.79
CA LYS A 84 -14.95 29.43 -28.67
C LYS A 84 -15.26 28.03 -28.10
N PRO A 85 -16.18 27.90 -27.13
CA PRO A 85 -16.60 26.59 -26.64
C PRO A 85 -17.32 25.78 -27.73
N CYS A 86 -17.04 24.48 -27.77
CA CYS A 86 -17.54 23.55 -28.79
C CYS A 86 -19.09 23.41 -28.72
N PRO A 87 -19.81 23.49 -29.87
CA PRO A 87 -21.24 23.21 -29.91
C PRO A 87 -21.56 21.78 -29.44
N LYS A 88 -22.62 21.61 -28.65
CA LYS A 88 -23.04 20.31 -28.09
C LYS A 88 -23.24 19.19 -29.13
N SER A 89 -23.43 19.54 -30.41
CA SER A 89 -23.67 18.61 -31.53
C SER A 89 -22.42 17.97 -32.13
N LEU A 90 -21.20 18.43 -31.81
CA LEU A 90 -19.94 17.91 -32.37
C LEU A 90 -19.08 17.10 -31.38
N ARG A 91 -19.60 16.79 -30.18
CA ARG A 91 -18.97 15.93 -29.15
C ARG A 91 -18.80 14.44 -29.56
N ARG A 92 -18.91 14.07 -30.83
CA ARG A 92 -18.95 12.67 -31.27
C ARG A 92 -17.63 12.05 -31.73
N TYR A 93 -16.53 12.80 -31.84
CA TYR A 93 -15.27 12.24 -32.33
C TYR A 93 -14.05 12.64 -31.51
N ASN A 94 -14.18 12.49 -30.18
CA ASN A 94 -13.04 12.19 -29.33
C ASN A 94 -13.53 11.38 -28.12
N CYS A 95 -14.19 10.24 -28.39
CA CYS A 95 -14.22 9.18 -27.39
C CYS A 95 -12.84 8.54 -27.46
N ALA A 96 -12.00 8.78 -26.44
CA ALA A 96 -10.98 7.78 -26.13
C ALA A 96 -11.73 6.44 -26.11
N SER A 97 -11.39 5.53 -27.01
CA SER A 97 -12.08 4.25 -27.09
C SER A 97 -11.79 3.53 -25.78
N ASN A 98 -12.76 3.53 -24.86
CA ASN A 98 -12.67 2.75 -23.63
C ASN A 98 -12.40 1.30 -24.01
N MET A 99 -11.51 0.65 -23.26
CA MET A 99 -11.20 -0.75 -23.54
C MET A 99 -12.43 -1.62 -23.19
N PRO A 100 -13.01 -2.34 -24.17
CA PRO A 100 -14.20 -3.12 -23.92
C PRO A 100 -13.89 -4.35 -23.06
N ILE A 101 -14.82 -4.67 -22.16
CA ILE A 101 -14.85 -5.92 -21.42
C ILE A 101 -15.42 -7.00 -22.34
N LYS A 102 -14.63 -8.02 -22.64
CA LYS A 102 -15.03 -9.16 -23.48
C LYS A 102 -15.66 -10.29 -22.69
N ALA A 103 -15.12 -10.57 -21.51
CA ALA A 103 -15.60 -11.64 -20.63
C ALA A 103 -15.22 -11.35 -19.18
N VAL A 104 -16.08 -11.81 -18.28
CA VAL A 104 -15.81 -11.90 -16.84
C VAL A 104 -16.16 -13.32 -16.42
N HIS A 105 -15.23 -14.02 -15.79
CA HIS A 105 -15.41 -15.39 -15.37
C HIS A 105 -14.80 -15.64 -14.00
N ALA A 106 -15.58 -16.20 -13.08
CA ALA A 106 -15.10 -16.64 -11.78
C ALA A 106 -15.01 -18.16 -11.68
N ARG A 107 -14.06 -18.62 -10.88
CA ARG A 107 -13.86 -20.03 -10.52
C ARG A 107 -13.53 -20.18 -9.04
N GLN A 108 -13.63 -21.43 -8.57
CA GLN A 108 -13.18 -21.83 -7.25
C GLN A 108 -11.70 -22.21 -7.33
N ILE A 109 -10.89 -21.65 -6.43
CA ILE A 109 -9.53 -22.13 -6.14
C ILE A 109 -9.43 -22.44 -4.65
N PHE A 110 -8.23 -22.78 -4.17
CA PHE A 110 -7.98 -23.04 -2.75
C PHE A 110 -7.04 -21.98 -2.18
N ASP A 111 -7.36 -21.49 -0.97
CA ASP A 111 -6.47 -20.65 -0.19
C ASP A 111 -5.32 -21.48 0.43
N SER A 112 -4.39 -20.78 1.07
CA SER A 112 -3.22 -21.33 1.75
C SER A 112 -3.51 -22.27 2.93
N ARG A 113 -4.77 -22.35 3.38
CA ARG A 113 -5.26 -23.27 4.41
C ARG A 113 -6.05 -24.43 3.81
N GLY A 114 -6.15 -24.51 2.48
CA GLY A 114 -6.91 -25.54 1.77
C GLY A 114 -8.43 -25.33 1.81
N ASN A 115 -8.91 -24.12 2.12
CA ASN A 115 -10.33 -23.79 1.99
C ASN A 115 -10.64 -23.21 0.61
N PRO A 116 -11.83 -23.42 0.05
CA PRO A 116 -12.23 -22.76 -1.19
C PRO A 116 -12.18 -21.22 -1.10
N THR A 117 -11.83 -20.56 -2.21
CA THR A 117 -11.99 -19.11 -2.38
C THR A 117 -12.29 -18.75 -3.84
N VAL A 118 -12.64 -17.48 -4.09
CA VAL A 118 -13.03 -16.94 -5.40
C VAL A 118 -11.81 -16.42 -6.14
N GLU A 119 -11.67 -16.83 -7.40
CA GLU A 119 -10.76 -16.21 -8.38
C GLU A 119 -11.57 -15.69 -9.57
N VAL A 120 -11.25 -14.49 -10.05
CA VAL A 120 -11.92 -13.83 -11.17
C VAL A 120 -10.93 -13.52 -12.28
N ASP A 121 -11.27 -13.90 -13.51
CA ASP A 121 -10.63 -13.48 -14.75
C ASP A 121 -11.51 -12.44 -15.47
N LEU A 122 -10.94 -11.28 -15.76
CA LEU A 122 -11.53 -10.25 -16.62
C LEU A 122 -10.72 -10.17 -17.93
N THR A 123 -11.39 -10.33 -19.06
CA THR A 123 -10.74 -10.35 -20.39
C THR A 123 -11.09 -9.11 -21.19
N THR A 124 -10.09 -8.52 -21.84
CA THR A 124 -10.22 -7.35 -22.72
C THR A 124 -9.40 -7.52 -24.00
N ASP A 125 -9.22 -6.46 -24.78
CA ASP A 125 -8.26 -6.44 -25.90
C ASP A 125 -6.79 -6.50 -25.48
N LYS A 126 -6.47 -6.18 -24.21
CA LYS A 126 -5.08 -6.20 -23.70
C LYS A 126 -4.68 -7.55 -23.08
N GLY A 127 -5.64 -8.47 -22.91
CA GLY A 127 -5.38 -9.79 -22.36
C GLY A 127 -6.40 -10.17 -21.29
N MET A 128 -6.01 -11.12 -20.44
CA MET A 128 -6.79 -11.60 -19.31
C MET A 128 -6.10 -11.14 -18.01
N PHE A 129 -6.89 -10.57 -17.11
CA PHE A 129 -6.48 -10.03 -15.82
C PHE A 129 -7.13 -10.81 -14.71
N ARG A 130 -6.30 -11.38 -13.84
CA ARG A 130 -6.72 -12.31 -12.80
C ARG A 130 -6.59 -11.69 -11.41
N ALA A 131 -7.56 -11.96 -10.56
CA ALA A 131 -7.47 -11.65 -9.14
C ALA A 131 -8.08 -12.77 -8.29
N ALA A 132 -7.41 -13.13 -7.21
CA ALA A 132 -7.92 -14.07 -6.22
C ALA A 132 -8.14 -13.39 -4.86
N VAL A 133 -9.20 -13.78 -4.17
CA VAL A 133 -9.65 -13.12 -2.94
C VAL A 133 -9.16 -13.89 -1.70
N PRO A 134 -8.55 -13.23 -0.71
CA PRO A 134 -8.16 -13.88 0.55
C PRO A 134 -9.37 -14.05 1.49
N SER A 135 -9.21 -14.90 2.51
CA SER A 135 -10.23 -15.18 3.55
C SER A 135 -9.62 -15.12 4.95
N GLY A 136 -10.39 -14.66 5.94
CA GLY A 136 -9.98 -14.58 7.36
C GLY A 136 -10.16 -15.89 8.13
N ALA A 137 -9.57 -15.99 9.33
CA ALA A 137 -9.89 -17.00 10.35
C ALA A 137 -10.84 -16.37 11.37
N SER A 138 -10.41 -15.27 11.96
CA SER A 138 -11.22 -14.35 12.75
C SER A 138 -11.88 -13.36 11.80
N THR A 139 -13.20 -13.32 11.80
CA THR A 139 -14.00 -12.37 11.03
C THR A 139 -14.73 -11.47 12.01
N GLY A 140 -14.39 -10.18 12.02
CA GLY A 140 -15.07 -9.19 12.85
C GLY A 140 -16.56 -9.11 12.47
N ILE A 141 -17.42 -8.87 13.46
CA ILE A 141 -18.89 -8.85 13.26
C ILE A 141 -19.38 -7.72 12.35
N TYR A 142 -18.50 -6.76 12.05
CA TYR A 142 -18.77 -5.57 11.24
C TYR A 142 -18.16 -5.64 9.83
N GLU A 143 -17.46 -6.74 9.47
CA GLU A 143 -16.89 -6.93 8.14
C GLU A 143 -17.97 -7.03 7.05
N ALA A 144 -17.61 -6.67 5.81
CA ALA A 144 -18.39 -7.04 4.64
C ALA A 144 -18.45 -8.58 4.52
N VAL A 145 -19.59 -9.10 4.10
CA VAL A 145 -19.91 -10.52 4.22
C VAL A 145 -19.19 -11.33 3.13
N GLU A 146 -18.32 -12.24 3.57
CA GLU A 146 -17.82 -13.32 2.72
C GLU A 146 -18.93 -14.35 2.48
N LEU A 147 -19.41 -14.48 1.24
CA LEU A 147 -20.51 -15.41 0.93
C LEU A 147 -19.98 -16.84 0.78
N ARG A 148 -20.42 -17.72 1.68
CA ARG A 148 -20.16 -19.17 1.69
C ARG A 148 -21.42 -19.97 1.31
N ASP A 149 -21.21 -21.20 0.88
CA ASP A 149 -22.29 -22.08 0.42
C ASP A 149 -23.11 -22.68 1.56
N ASP A 150 -22.49 -22.84 2.73
CA ASP A 150 -23.02 -23.61 3.85
C ASP A 150 -23.28 -25.09 3.46
N GLY A 151 -23.45 -25.97 4.45
CA GLY A 151 -23.75 -27.40 4.21
C GLY A 151 -22.53 -28.33 4.35
N LYS A 152 -22.53 -29.45 3.62
CA LYS A 152 -21.59 -30.58 3.84
C LYS A 152 -20.29 -30.47 3.05
N ASP A 153 -20.37 -30.00 1.81
CA ASP A 153 -19.21 -29.95 0.92
C ASP A 153 -18.19 -28.92 1.43
N TYR A 154 -16.90 -29.30 1.40
CA TYR A 154 -15.81 -28.48 1.91
C TYR A 154 -16.04 -27.97 3.35
N MET A 155 -16.72 -28.76 4.18
CA MET A 155 -17.10 -28.39 5.55
C MET A 155 -17.95 -27.10 5.61
N GLY A 156 -18.79 -26.87 4.61
CA GLY A 156 -19.63 -25.68 4.48
C GLY A 156 -18.94 -24.45 3.90
N LYS A 157 -17.63 -24.56 3.59
CA LYS A 157 -16.81 -23.44 3.11
C LYS A 157 -16.77 -23.31 1.58
N GLY A 158 -17.65 -23.97 0.84
CA GLY A 158 -17.78 -23.77 -0.60
C GLY A 158 -18.07 -22.31 -0.96
N VAL A 159 -17.74 -21.90 -2.20
CA VAL A 159 -17.99 -20.53 -2.70
C VAL A 159 -18.75 -20.52 -4.04
N SER A 160 -19.48 -21.59 -4.35
CA SER A 160 -20.24 -21.73 -5.60
C SER A 160 -21.34 -20.67 -5.76
N LYS A 161 -21.97 -20.21 -4.66
CA LYS A 161 -22.91 -19.09 -4.65
C LYS A 161 -22.23 -17.80 -5.13
N ALA A 162 -21.09 -17.45 -4.55
CA ALA A 162 -20.31 -16.26 -4.93
C ALA A 162 -19.84 -16.33 -6.40
N ILE A 163 -19.34 -17.49 -6.84
CA ILE A 163 -18.95 -17.74 -8.23
C ILE A 163 -20.14 -17.57 -9.19
N SER A 164 -21.30 -18.11 -8.83
CA SER A 164 -22.53 -17.94 -9.62
C SER A 164 -22.95 -16.47 -9.70
N ASN A 165 -22.79 -15.70 -8.62
CA ASN A 165 -23.08 -14.27 -8.61
C ASN A 165 -22.15 -13.49 -9.57
N VAL A 166 -20.86 -13.84 -9.61
CA VAL A 166 -19.93 -13.24 -10.59
C VAL A 166 -20.30 -13.63 -12.02
N ASN A 167 -20.42 -14.93 -12.30
CA ASN A 167 -20.62 -15.47 -13.65
C ASN A 167 -21.98 -15.10 -14.26
N LYS A 168 -22.97 -14.76 -13.45
CA LYS A 168 -24.30 -14.37 -13.90
C LYS A 168 -24.50 -12.87 -13.72
N ALA A 169 -24.85 -12.42 -12.52
CA ALA A 169 -25.32 -11.06 -12.28
C ALA A 169 -24.25 -9.99 -12.58
N ILE A 170 -23.02 -10.18 -12.07
CA ILE A 170 -21.96 -9.18 -12.22
C ILE A 170 -21.43 -9.16 -13.66
N ALA A 171 -21.15 -10.32 -14.25
CA ALA A 171 -20.68 -10.44 -15.62
C ALA A 171 -21.68 -9.83 -16.62
N ASP A 172 -22.97 -10.14 -16.49
CA ASP A 172 -24.03 -9.58 -17.33
C ASP A 172 -24.10 -8.04 -17.20
N ALA A 173 -24.02 -7.51 -15.98
CA ALA A 173 -24.05 -6.07 -15.74
C ALA A 173 -22.84 -5.35 -16.37
N LEU A 174 -21.62 -5.88 -16.19
CA LEU A 174 -20.39 -5.30 -16.75
C LEU A 174 -20.37 -5.35 -18.29
N ILE A 175 -20.72 -6.50 -18.87
CA ILE A 175 -20.73 -6.69 -20.33
C ILE A 175 -21.78 -5.80 -21.00
N LYS A 176 -22.95 -5.62 -20.38
CA LYS A 176 -24.00 -4.73 -20.92
C LYS A 176 -23.66 -3.25 -20.80
N LYS A 177 -23.06 -2.83 -19.67
CA LYS A 177 -22.80 -1.41 -19.40
C LYS A 177 -21.50 -0.90 -19.99
N GLN A 178 -20.48 -1.76 -20.15
CA GLN A 178 -19.15 -1.40 -20.67
C GLN A 178 -18.58 -0.12 -20.01
N PRO A 179 -18.46 -0.07 -18.66
CA PRO A 179 -17.92 1.09 -17.98
C PRO A 179 -16.45 1.35 -18.37
N ASP A 180 -15.98 2.60 -18.19
CA ASP A 180 -14.54 2.90 -18.32
C ASP A 180 -13.78 2.22 -17.19
N LEU A 181 -12.93 1.23 -17.52
CA LEU A 181 -12.14 0.51 -16.54
C LEU A 181 -11.18 1.44 -15.78
N LYS A 182 -10.76 2.56 -16.39
CA LYS A 182 -9.89 3.54 -15.72
C LYS A 182 -10.59 4.31 -14.61
N ASP A 183 -11.93 4.32 -14.60
CA ASP A 183 -12.75 4.89 -13.53
C ASP A 183 -13.14 3.78 -12.54
N GLN A 184 -12.16 3.38 -11.73
CA GLN A 184 -12.32 2.35 -10.70
C GLN A 184 -13.53 2.62 -9.79
N ARG A 185 -13.77 3.89 -9.44
CA ARG A 185 -14.91 4.29 -8.60
C ARG A 185 -16.23 4.02 -9.30
N ALA A 186 -16.39 4.43 -10.56
CA ALA A 186 -17.63 4.18 -11.28
C ALA A 186 -17.94 2.68 -11.40
N VAL A 187 -16.92 1.83 -11.56
CA VAL A 187 -17.09 0.38 -11.57
C VAL A 187 -17.46 -0.15 -10.19
N ASP A 188 -16.75 0.23 -9.14
CA ASP A 188 -17.01 -0.22 -7.77
C ASP A 188 -18.38 0.25 -7.27
N ASP A 189 -18.76 1.51 -7.50
CA ASP A 189 -20.08 2.06 -7.16
C ASP A 189 -21.20 1.29 -7.89
N MET A 190 -20.96 0.87 -9.13
CA MET A 190 -21.90 0.04 -9.87
C MET A 190 -22.05 -1.37 -9.25
N LEU A 191 -20.97 -1.98 -8.78
CA LEU A 191 -21.00 -3.28 -8.11
C LEU A 191 -21.72 -3.19 -6.76
N ILE A 192 -21.44 -2.15 -5.99
CA ILE A 192 -22.11 -1.85 -4.71
C ILE A 192 -23.61 -1.64 -4.95
N ALA A 193 -24.00 -0.86 -5.97
CA ALA A 193 -25.40 -0.63 -6.30
C ALA A 193 -26.12 -1.90 -6.82
N LEU A 194 -25.41 -2.80 -7.51
CA LEU A 194 -25.97 -4.08 -7.97
C LEU A 194 -26.26 -5.03 -6.79
N ASP A 195 -25.40 -5.01 -5.78
CA ASP A 195 -25.62 -5.69 -4.52
C ASP A 195 -26.78 -5.06 -3.75
N GLY A 196 -26.70 -3.77 -3.45
CA GLY A 196 -27.76 -3.00 -2.80
C GLY A 196 -27.91 -3.27 -1.30
N THR A 197 -26.95 -3.94 -0.65
CA THR A 197 -26.90 -4.12 0.80
C THR A 197 -25.68 -3.42 1.40
N ASP A 198 -25.80 -2.93 2.64
CA ASP A 198 -24.73 -2.17 3.30
C ASP A 198 -23.46 -3.01 3.53
N ASN A 199 -23.61 -4.32 3.72
CA ASN A 199 -22.52 -5.25 4.04
C ASN A 199 -22.13 -6.16 2.88
N LYS A 200 -22.61 -5.88 1.65
CA LYS A 200 -22.32 -6.68 0.44
C LYS A 200 -22.80 -8.14 0.53
N GLY A 201 -23.79 -8.42 1.37
CA GLY A 201 -24.24 -9.78 1.70
C GLY A 201 -25.07 -10.46 0.63
N LYS A 202 -25.59 -9.74 -0.38
CA LYS A 202 -26.40 -10.34 -1.44
C LYS A 202 -25.55 -11.02 -2.51
N LEU A 203 -24.50 -10.34 -2.99
CA LEU A 203 -23.57 -10.87 -3.98
C LEU A 203 -22.37 -11.57 -3.31
N GLY A 204 -22.00 -11.12 -2.12
CA GLY A 204 -20.79 -11.52 -1.40
C GLY A 204 -19.65 -10.53 -1.66
N ALA A 205 -19.01 -10.07 -0.58
CA ALA A 205 -17.82 -9.21 -0.65
C ALA A 205 -16.68 -9.90 -1.42
N ASN A 206 -16.57 -11.22 -1.33
CA ASN A 206 -15.63 -12.04 -2.10
C ASN A 206 -15.92 -12.06 -3.60
N ALA A 207 -17.18 -12.02 -4.03
CA ALA A 207 -17.54 -11.89 -5.44
C ALA A 207 -17.19 -10.48 -5.98
N ILE A 208 -17.55 -9.44 -5.23
CA ILE A 208 -17.36 -8.05 -5.62
C ILE A 208 -15.87 -7.69 -5.67
N LEU A 209 -15.11 -8.06 -4.63
CA LEU A 209 -13.69 -7.72 -4.53
C LEU A 209 -12.87 -8.36 -5.66
N GLY A 210 -13.13 -9.62 -5.98
CA GLY A 210 -12.40 -10.31 -7.06
C GLY A 210 -12.55 -9.58 -8.40
N VAL A 211 -13.75 -9.09 -8.69
CA VAL A 211 -14.01 -8.26 -9.88
C VAL A 211 -13.34 -6.89 -9.77
N SER A 212 -13.45 -6.22 -8.62
CA SER A 212 -12.83 -4.92 -8.36
C SER A 212 -11.31 -4.92 -8.58
N MET A 213 -10.62 -5.95 -8.08
CA MET A 213 -9.18 -6.15 -8.26
C MET A 213 -8.82 -6.48 -9.72
N ALA A 214 -9.58 -7.33 -10.40
CA ALA A 214 -9.34 -7.68 -11.80
C ALA A 214 -9.53 -6.46 -12.74
N VAL A 215 -10.52 -5.60 -12.45
CA VAL A 215 -10.73 -4.31 -13.12
C VAL A 215 -9.52 -3.40 -12.92
N CYS A 216 -9.03 -3.27 -11.70
CA CYS A 216 -7.87 -2.42 -11.38
C CYS A 216 -6.61 -2.85 -12.16
N ARG A 217 -6.38 -4.17 -12.28
CA ARG A 217 -5.31 -4.74 -13.12
C ARG A 217 -5.50 -4.44 -14.61
N ALA A 218 -6.72 -4.62 -15.13
CA ALA A 218 -7.04 -4.33 -16.53
C ALA A 218 -6.85 -2.85 -16.88
N ALA A 219 -7.24 -1.96 -15.97
CA ALA A 219 -7.09 -0.52 -16.10
C ALA A 219 -5.63 -0.06 -16.07
N ALA A 220 -4.78 -0.69 -15.25
CA ALA A 220 -3.34 -0.47 -15.27
C ALA A 220 -2.73 -0.82 -16.64
N ALA A 221 -3.13 -1.97 -17.21
CA ALA A 221 -2.71 -2.38 -18.54
C ALA A 221 -3.29 -1.51 -19.67
N GLU A 222 -4.49 -0.95 -19.50
CA GLU A 222 -5.05 0.06 -20.41
C GLU A 222 -4.16 1.29 -20.49
N LYS A 223 -3.73 1.78 -19.32
CA LYS A 223 -2.85 2.94 -19.20
C LYS A 223 -1.40 2.63 -19.59
N GLY A 224 -1.04 1.35 -19.73
CA GLY A 224 0.34 0.93 -20.02
C GLY A 224 1.30 1.21 -18.87
N VAL A 225 0.81 1.13 -17.62
CA VAL A 225 1.61 1.36 -16.40
C VAL A 225 1.54 0.15 -15.46
N PRO A 226 2.53 -0.04 -14.58
CA PRO A 226 2.46 -1.03 -13.51
C PRO A 226 1.26 -0.78 -12.57
N LEU A 227 0.77 -1.84 -11.91
CA LEU A 227 -0.40 -1.76 -11.05
C LEU A 227 -0.20 -0.77 -9.89
N TYR A 228 0.95 -0.80 -9.21
CA TYR A 228 1.25 0.16 -8.14
C TYR A 228 1.16 1.63 -8.60
N ARG A 229 1.53 1.93 -9.85
CA ARG A 229 1.44 3.29 -10.41
C ARG A 229 0.00 3.66 -10.70
N HIS A 230 -0.79 2.73 -11.23
CA HIS A 230 -2.22 2.92 -11.44
C HIS A 230 -2.96 3.20 -10.12
N ILE A 231 -2.67 2.43 -9.08
CA ILE A 231 -3.22 2.63 -7.73
C ILE A 231 -2.81 4.01 -7.18
N ALA A 232 -1.54 4.40 -7.37
CA ALA A 232 -1.07 5.73 -6.97
C ALA A 232 -1.83 6.86 -7.66
N ASP A 233 -2.16 6.71 -8.95
CA ASP A 233 -2.95 7.69 -9.68
C ASP A 233 -4.38 7.82 -9.11
N ILE A 234 -5.03 6.70 -8.77
CA ILE A 234 -6.36 6.70 -8.13
C ILE A 234 -6.28 7.37 -6.75
N ALA A 235 -5.26 7.06 -5.97
CA ALA A 235 -5.07 7.60 -4.63
C ALA A 235 -4.62 9.08 -4.63
N GLY A 236 -4.13 9.60 -5.76
CA GLY A 236 -3.55 10.94 -5.87
C GLY A 236 -2.11 11.04 -5.36
N ASN A 237 -1.39 9.91 -5.26
CA ASN A 237 -0.02 9.85 -4.79
C ASN A 237 0.98 10.09 -5.92
N LYS A 238 1.83 11.10 -5.74
CA LYS A 238 2.91 11.43 -6.69
C LYS A 238 4.17 10.63 -6.39
N GLU A 239 4.56 10.60 -5.12
CA GLU A 239 5.73 9.86 -4.65
C GLU A 239 5.35 8.46 -4.16
N LEU A 240 6.13 7.48 -4.61
CA LEU A 240 5.99 6.06 -4.24
C LEU A 240 6.99 5.73 -3.14
N ILE A 241 6.54 4.95 -2.16
CA ILE A 241 7.36 4.57 -1.01
C ILE A 241 7.18 3.07 -0.75
N LEU A 242 8.30 2.36 -0.73
CA LEU A 242 8.36 0.95 -0.32
C LEU A 242 8.14 0.85 1.20
N PRO A 243 7.33 -0.11 1.66
CA PRO A 243 6.96 -0.23 3.05
C PRO A 243 8.04 -0.90 3.90
N THR A 244 8.10 -0.59 5.18
CA THR A 244 8.75 -1.46 6.16
C THR A 244 7.89 -2.71 6.36
N PRO A 245 8.43 -3.93 6.14
CA PRO A 245 7.69 -5.15 6.39
C PRO A 245 7.58 -5.45 7.88
N ALA A 246 6.39 -5.83 8.34
CA ALA A 246 6.14 -6.45 9.63
C ALA A 246 5.99 -7.97 9.42
N PHE A 247 7.02 -8.72 9.82
CA PHE A 247 7.06 -10.18 9.64
C PHE A 247 6.49 -10.87 10.86
N ASN A 248 5.36 -11.57 10.74
CA ASN A 248 4.84 -12.41 11.82
C ASN A 248 5.76 -13.63 12.02
N VAL A 249 6.36 -13.78 13.21
CA VAL A 249 7.38 -14.80 13.48
C VAL A 249 7.06 -15.74 14.65
N ILE A 250 6.17 -15.33 15.57
CA ILE A 250 5.63 -16.19 16.63
C ILE A 250 4.10 -16.04 16.65
N ASN A 251 3.41 -17.17 16.63
CA ASN A 251 1.96 -17.26 16.68
C ASN A 251 1.47 -17.73 18.06
N GLY A 252 0.39 -17.11 18.53
CA GLY A 252 -0.41 -17.51 19.68
C GLY A 252 -1.90 -17.38 19.36
N GLY A 253 -2.71 -17.01 20.35
CA GLY A 253 -4.14 -16.78 20.20
C GLY A 253 -4.86 -17.97 19.54
N SER A 254 -5.83 -17.65 18.68
CA SER A 254 -6.60 -18.60 17.89
C SER A 254 -5.81 -19.19 16.70
N HIS A 255 -4.62 -18.65 16.40
CA HIS A 255 -3.74 -19.11 15.32
C HIS A 255 -2.79 -20.25 15.73
N ALA A 256 -2.73 -20.62 17.02
CA ALA A 256 -1.85 -21.66 17.52
C ALA A 256 -2.43 -22.43 18.72
N GLY A 257 -2.13 -23.74 18.79
CA GLY A 257 -2.52 -24.63 19.89
C GLY A 257 -1.66 -24.53 21.16
N ASN A 258 -0.78 -23.53 21.26
CA ASN A 258 -0.01 -23.25 22.48
C ASN A 258 -0.85 -22.50 23.53
N LYS A 259 -0.30 -22.13 24.69
CA LYS A 259 -1.02 -21.33 25.71
C LYS A 259 -1.03 -19.83 25.46
N LEU A 260 -0.09 -19.34 24.66
CA LEU A 260 0.10 -17.91 24.38
C LEU A 260 -1.21 -17.25 23.94
N ALA A 261 -1.69 -16.26 24.70
CA ALA A 261 -2.98 -15.62 24.42
C ALA A 261 -2.91 -14.62 23.26
N MET A 262 -1.84 -13.83 23.17
CA MET A 262 -1.65 -12.84 22.10
C MET A 262 -1.37 -13.53 20.77
N GLN A 263 -1.93 -13.01 19.69
CA GLN A 263 -2.03 -13.72 18.42
C GLN A 263 -0.74 -13.71 17.59
N GLU A 264 -0.08 -12.56 17.47
CA GLU A 264 1.09 -12.40 16.58
C GLU A 264 2.18 -11.56 17.24
N PHE A 265 3.43 -11.99 17.05
CA PHE A 265 4.61 -11.20 17.37
C PHE A 265 5.44 -11.01 16.10
N MET A 266 5.67 -9.75 15.76
CA MET A 266 6.20 -9.34 14.48
C MET A 266 7.57 -8.67 14.59
N LEU A 267 8.41 -8.86 13.58
CA LEU A 267 9.68 -8.16 13.41
C LEU A 267 9.54 -7.04 12.37
N LEU A 268 9.99 -5.83 12.72
CA LEU A 268 10.02 -4.67 11.84
C LEU A 268 11.46 -4.17 11.65
N PRO A 269 12.12 -4.45 10.51
CA PRO A 269 13.48 -3.98 10.22
C PRO A 269 13.53 -2.47 9.88
N THR A 270 13.08 -1.60 10.78
CA THR A 270 13.00 -0.14 10.56
C THR A 270 14.36 0.53 10.33
N GLY A 271 15.45 -0.10 10.77
CA GLY A 271 16.83 0.34 10.56
C GLY A 271 17.48 -0.09 9.24
N ALA A 272 16.73 -0.76 8.34
CA ALA A 272 17.20 -1.07 6.99
C ALA A 272 17.22 0.19 6.10
N ASN A 273 18.07 0.19 5.06
CA ASN A 273 18.18 1.30 4.10
C ASN A 273 17.39 1.07 2.81
N SER A 274 16.89 -0.14 2.60
CA SER A 274 16.14 -0.58 1.41
C SER A 274 15.18 -1.70 1.80
N PHE A 275 14.20 -1.96 0.95
CA PHE A 275 13.30 -3.09 1.14
C PHE A 275 14.06 -4.43 1.01
N SER A 276 15.00 -4.52 0.06
CA SER A 276 15.93 -5.67 -0.06
C SER A 276 16.73 -5.93 1.22
N GLU A 277 17.29 -4.90 1.86
CA GLU A 277 17.98 -5.07 3.14
C GLU A 277 16.99 -5.48 4.25
N ALA A 278 15.78 -4.93 4.28
CA ALA A 278 14.75 -5.31 5.25
C ALA A 278 14.36 -6.79 5.12
N MET A 279 14.20 -7.30 3.89
CA MET A 279 13.94 -8.71 3.62
C MET A 279 15.09 -9.61 4.09
N LYS A 280 16.34 -9.22 3.82
CA LYS A 280 17.52 -9.93 4.32
C LYS A 280 17.49 -10.01 5.84
N ILE A 281 17.38 -8.88 6.53
CA ILE A 281 17.35 -8.81 8.00
C ILE A 281 16.23 -9.68 8.56
N GLY A 282 14.99 -9.53 8.06
CA GLY A 282 13.85 -10.32 8.53
C GLY A 282 14.07 -11.82 8.37
N SER A 283 14.60 -12.27 7.22
CA SER A 283 14.87 -13.68 6.96
C SER A 283 15.99 -14.26 7.84
N GLU A 284 17.06 -13.50 8.09
CA GLU A 284 18.16 -13.92 8.96
C GLU A 284 17.73 -14.00 10.43
N VAL A 285 16.95 -13.04 10.92
CA VAL A 285 16.39 -13.10 12.28
C VAL A 285 15.40 -14.26 12.40
N TYR A 286 14.54 -14.51 11.41
CA TYR A 286 13.60 -15.64 11.42
C TYR A 286 14.33 -16.99 11.50
N HIS A 287 15.43 -17.19 10.75
CA HIS A 287 16.21 -18.41 10.83
C HIS A 287 16.98 -18.55 12.16
N ASN A 288 17.48 -17.45 12.73
CA ASN A 288 18.06 -17.46 14.07
C ASN A 288 17.01 -17.81 15.13
N LEU A 289 15.80 -17.24 15.03
CA LEU A 289 14.68 -17.58 15.90
C LEU A 289 14.32 -19.06 15.82
N LYS A 290 14.30 -19.65 14.62
CA LYS A 290 14.13 -21.09 14.44
C LYS A 290 15.16 -21.90 15.22
N ALA A 291 16.43 -21.49 15.18
CA ALA A 291 17.51 -22.17 15.90
C ALA A 291 17.37 -22.03 17.43
N VAL A 292 16.97 -20.84 17.91
CA VAL A 292 16.67 -20.58 19.33
C VAL A 292 15.52 -21.48 19.80
N ILE A 293 14.41 -21.48 19.08
CA ILE A 293 13.23 -22.30 19.39
C ILE A 293 13.59 -23.78 19.36
N LYS A 294 14.31 -24.26 18.34
CA LYS A 294 14.74 -25.66 18.23
C LYS A 294 15.55 -26.08 19.44
N LYS A 295 16.46 -25.22 19.90
CA LYS A 295 17.33 -25.51 21.05
C LYS A 295 16.53 -25.59 22.36
N LYS A 296 15.53 -24.72 22.54
CA LYS A 296 14.77 -24.61 23.79
C LYS A 296 13.58 -25.56 23.89
N TYR A 297 12.83 -25.74 22.79
CA TYR A 297 11.57 -26.50 22.78
C TYR A 297 11.59 -27.74 21.88
N GLY A 298 12.69 -27.99 21.17
CA GLY A 298 12.84 -29.13 20.27
C GLY A 298 12.41 -28.86 18.83
N GLN A 299 12.61 -29.86 17.96
CA GLN A 299 12.41 -29.74 16.51
C GLN A 299 10.95 -29.48 16.12
N ASP A 300 9.99 -30.09 16.82
CA ASP A 300 8.57 -30.00 16.49
C ASP A 300 7.99 -28.59 16.75
N ALA A 301 8.59 -27.85 17.70
CA ALA A 301 8.25 -26.45 17.96
C ALA A 301 8.64 -25.50 16.81
N CYS A 302 9.40 -25.97 15.83
CA CYS A 302 9.75 -25.22 14.62
C CYS A 302 8.76 -25.41 13.46
N ASN A 303 7.66 -26.14 13.68
CA ASN A 303 6.52 -26.11 12.77
C ASN A 303 5.91 -24.70 12.74
N VAL A 304 5.27 -24.39 11.62
CA VAL A 304 4.74 -23.04 11.36
C VAL A 304 3.22 -23.05 11.35
N GLY A 305 2.62 -21.96 11.84
CA GLY A 305 1.18 -21.71 11.74
C GLY A 305 0.76 -21.22 10.35
N ASP A 306 -0.48 -20.76 10.24
CA ASP A 306 -1.08 -20.31 8.98
C ASP A 306 -0.23 -19.26 8.26
N GLU A 307 0.39 -18.36 9.02
CA GLU A 307 1.13 -17.21 8.50
C GLU A 307 2.66 -17.42 8.43
N GLY A 308 3.12 -18.64 8.72
CA GLY A 308 4.54 -19.01 8.61
C GLY A 308 5.37 -18.72 9.86
N GLY A 309 4.81 -18.04 10.87
CA GLY A 309 5.43 -17.88 12.20
C GLY A 309 5.47 -19.20 12.99
N PHE A 310 6.41 -19.33 13.92
CA PHE A 310 6.52 -20.51 14.78
C PHE A 310 5.44 -20.52 15.86
N ALA A 311 5.04 -21.70 16.33
CA ALA A 311 4.09 -21.87 17.42
C ALA A 311 4.67 -22.67 18.59
N PRO A 312 5.79 -22.23 19.21
CA PRO A 312 6.35 -22.92 20.37
C PRO A 312 5.37 -22.89 21.55
N ASN A 313 5.51 -23.84 22.47
CA ASN A 313 4.67 -23.94 23.67
C ASN A 313 5.09 -22.91 24.75
N ILE A 314 5.04 -21.64 24.39
CA ILE A 314 5.28 -20.50 25.28
C ILE A 314 4.17 -20.43 26.33
N GLN A 315 4.55 -20.17 27.58
CA GLN A 315 3.59 -20.06 28.68
C GLN A 315 3.14 -18.62 28.94
N GLU A 316 4.02 -17.63 28.74
CA GLU A 316 3.74 -16.22 29.02
C GLU A 316 4.14 -15.31 27.85
N ASN A 317 3.38 -14.22 27.62
CA ASN A 317 3.64 -13.31 26.49
C ASN A 317 5.05 -12.69 26.51
N ALA A 318 5.59 -12.39 27.70
CA ALA A 318 6.95 -11.87 27.87
C ALA A 318 8.03 -12.84 27.36
N GLU A 319 7.82 -14.15 27.49
CA GLU A 319 8.75 -15.15 26.98
C GLU A 319 8.84 -15.12 25.45
N GLY A 320 7.74 -14.81 24.75
CA GLY A 320 7.76 -14.57 23.30
C GLY A 320 8.67 -13.39 22.93
N LEU A 321 8.57 -12.28 23.65
CA LEU A 321 9.40 -11.09 23.43
C LEU A 321 10.89 -11.36 23.74
N GLU A 322 11.20 -12.12 24.78
CA GLU A 322 12.59 -12.51 25.07
C GLU A 322 13.19 -13.41 23.97
N LEU A 323 12.41 -14.35 23.40
CA LEU A 323 12.87 -15.15 22.26
C LEU A 323 13.20 -14.29 21.04
N LEU A 324 12.38 -13.27 20.76
CA LEU A 324 12.65 -12.33 19.67
C LEU A 324 13.91 -11.51 19.93
N LYS A 325 14.07 -11.00 21.14
CA LYS A 325 15.26 -10.25 21.55
C LYS A 325 16.54 -11.08 21.39
N GLU A 326 16.54 -12.33 21.86
CA GLU A 326 17.66 -13.27 21.70
C GLU A 326 17.96 -13.54 20.21
N ALA A 327 16.91 -13.73 19.39
CA ALA A 327 17.07 -13.97 17.95
C ALA A 327 17.64 -12.76 17.20
N ILE A 328 17.17 -11.54 17.52
CA ILE A 328 17.66 -10.29 16.95
C ILE A 328 19.14 -10.07 17.31
N GLU A 329 19.50 -10.33 18.57
CA GLU A 329 20.88 -10.21 19.05
C GLU A 329 21.80 -11.20 18.33
N LYS A 330 21.40 -12.48 18.25
CA LYS A 330 22.17 -13.52 17.53
C LYS A 330 22.37 -13.23 16.06
N ALA A 331 21.38 -12.62 15.41
CA ALA A 331 21.49 -12.19 14.02
C ALA A 331 22.36 -10.93 13.83
N GLY A 332 22.76 -10.25 14.91
CA GLY A 332 23.58 -9.04 14.84
C GLY A 332 22.81 -7.78 14.44
N TYR A 333 21.50 -7.75 14.67
CA TYR A 333 20.61 -6.66 14.22
C TYR A 333 19.95 -5.86 15.35
N THR A 334 20.49 -5.95 16.57
CA THR A 334 20.06 -5.10 17.71
C THR A 334 20.09 -3.63 17.33
N GLY A 335 18.99 -2.92 17.58
CA GLY A 335 18.83 -1.50 17.23
C GLY A 335 18.47 -1.21 15.77
N LYS A 336 18.39 -2.24 14.91
CA LYS A 336 17.86 -2.16 13.54
C LYS A 336 16.48 -2.80 13.37
N VAL A 337 16.10 -3.68 14.30
CA VAL A 337 14.82 -4.40 14.30
C VAL A 337 14.04 -4.01 15.53
N GLU A 338 12.80 -3.60 15.31
CA GLU A 338 11.80 -3.32 16.34
C GLU A 338 10.70 -4.39 16.31
N ILE A 339 9.81 -4.39 17.30
CA ILE A 339 8.78 -5.41 17.47
C ILE A 339 7.39 -4.79 17.30
N GLY A 340 6.52 -5.52 16.60
CA GLY A 340 5.08 -5.27 16.55
C GLY A 340 4.34 -6.42 17.20
N MET A 341 3.14 -6.16 17.72
CA MET A 341 2.28 -7.18 18.31
C MET A 341 0.87 -7.05 17.76
N ASP A 342 0.24 -8.16 17.40
CA ASP A 342 -1.21 -8.26 17.29
C ASP A 342 -1.72 -9.09 18.46
N VAL A 343 -2.51 -8.42 19.30
CA VAL A 343 -3.05 -9.01 20.50
C VAL A 343 -4.33 -9.79 20.18
N ALA A 344 -5.17 -9.31 19.26
CA ALA A 344 -6.51 -9.81 18.98
C ALA A 344 -7.36 -10.00 20.25
N ALA A 345 -7.43 -8.97 21.11
CA ALA A 345 -8.00 -9.08 22.45
C ALA A 345 -9.50 -9.43 22.49
N SER A 346 -10.25 -9.18 21.42
CA SER A 346 -11.64 -9.62 21.26
C SER A 346 -11.81 -11.13 21.47
N GLU A 347 -10.81 -11.94 21.07
CA GLU A 347 -10.86 -13.42 21.17
C GLU A 347 -10.85 -13.93 22.62
N PHE A 348 -10.36 -13.11 23.56
CA PHE A 348 -10.25 -13.47 24.96
C PHE A 348 -10.91 -12.45 25.90
N CYS A 349 -11.75 -11.57 25.35
CA CYS A 349 -12.63 -10.72 26.12
C CYS A 349 -13.83 -11.54 26.63
N LYS A 350 -14.00 -11.61 27.95
CA LYS A 350 -15.10 -12.29 28.64
C LYS A 350 -15.63 -11.36 29.72
N ASP A 351 -16.92 -11.05 29.67
CA ASP A 351 -17.59 -10.21 30.66
C ASP A 351 -16.89 -8.85 30.92
N LYS A 352 -16.39 -8.20 29.84
CA LYS A 352 -15.61 -6.94 29.87
C LYS A 352 -14.29 -7.02 30.65
N LYS A 353 -13.76 -8.24 30.82
CA LYS A 353 -12.41 -8.52 31.30
C LYS A 353 -11.68 -9.37 30.27
N TYR A 354 -10.38 -9.54 30.46
CA TYR A 354 -9.49 -10.19 29.51
C TYR A 354 -8.82 -11.41 30.12
N ASP A 355 -9.04 -12.57 29.51
CA ASP A 355 -8.55 -13.87 29.98
C ASP A 355 -7.27 -14.27 29.22
N LEU A 356 -6.10 -13.95 29.78
CA LEU A 356 -4.82 -14.33 29.17
C LEU A 356 -4.52 -15.85 29.22
N ASP A 357 -5.42 -16.67 29.76
CA ASP A 357 -5.35 -18.14 29.74
C ASP A 357 -6.60 -18.73 29.06
N PHE A 358 -7.26 -18.01 28.14
CA PHE A 358 -8.57 -18.39 27.59
C PHE A 358 -8.64 -19.75 26.88
N LYS A 359 -7.50 -20.29 26.44
CA LYS A 359 -7.38 -21.62 25.84
C LYS A 359 -7.41 -22.74 26.88
N ASN A 360 -7.20 -22.43 28.16
CA ASN A 360 -7.41 -23.32 29.26
C ASN A 360 -8.92 -23.39 29.58
N LYS A 361 -9.49 -24.60 29.49
CA LYS A 361 -10.91 -24.85 29.81
C LYS A 361 -11.22 -24.57 31.28
N ASP A 362 -10.21 -24.67 32.14
CA ASP A 362 -10.29 -24.42 33.57
C ASP A 362 -9.67 -23.06 33.95
N SER A 363 -9.68 -22.08 33.03
CA SER A 363 -9.21 -20.72 33.32
C SER A 363 -9.94 -20.13 34.52
N ASP A 364 -9.19 -19.47 35.41
CA ASP A 364 -9.65 -18.92 36.68
C ASP A 364 -10.14 -17.46 36.49
N PRO A 365 -11.46 -17.18 36.61
CA PRO A 365 -12.00 -15.84 36.39
C PRO A 365 -11.47 -14.77 37.36
N SER A 366 -10.89 -15.17 38.50
CA SER A 366 -10.28 -14.23 39.43
C SER A 366 -8.97 -13.63 38.90
N LYS A 367 -8.36 -14.26 37.89
CA LYS A 367 -7.13 -13.79 37.24
C LYS A 367 -7.37 -12.98 35.97
N TRP A 368 -8.63 -12.84 35.54
CA TRP A 368 -8.95 -12.05 34.36
C TRP A 368 -8.71 -10.57 34.64
N LEU A 369 -8.06 -9.92 33.68
CA LEU A 369 -7.61 -8.55 33.81
C LEU A 369 -8.72 -7.58 33.39
N THR A 370 -8.84 -6.48 34.10
CA THR A 370 -9.56 -5.29 33.62
C THR A 370 -8.80 -4.64 32.46
N SER A 371 -9.46 -3.76 31.70
CA SER A 371 -8.80 -3.02 30.62
C SER A 371 -7.62 -2.17 31.13
N ASP A 372 -7.73 -1.59 32.33
CA ASP A 372 -6.65 -0.82 32.96
C ASP A 372 -5.46 -1.73 33.35
N GLU A 373 -5.70 -2.91 33.93
CA GLU A 373 -4.63 -3.86 34.26
C GLU A 373 -3.94 -4.39 33.00
N LEU A 374 -4.69 -4.66 31.94
CA LEU A 374 -4.14 -5.10 30.66
C LEU A 374 -3.34 -3.98 29.97
N ALA A 375 -3.77 -2.72 30.09
CA ALA A 375 -3.00 -1.56 29.63
C ALA A 375 -1.61 -1.48 30.30
N GLU A 376 -1.54 -1.73 31.61
CA GLU A 376 -0.27 -1.77 32.35
C GLU A 376 0.67 -2.89 31.85
N VAL A 377 0.12 -4.04 31.45
CA VAL A 377 0.90 -5.12 30.82
C VAL A 377 1.55 -4.62 29.52
N TYR A 378 0.80 -3.95 28.65
CA TYR A 378 1.33 -3.41 27.39
C TYR A 378 2.38 -2.32 27.61
N MET A 379 2.15 -1.40 28.55
CA MET A 379 3.13 -0.38 28.91
C MET A 379 4.41 -1.00 29.47
N GLY A 380 4.29 -2.11 30.22
CA GLY A 380 5.41 -2.93 30.65
C GLY A 380 6.21 -3.51 29.47
N PHE A 381 5.54 -3.97 28.42
CA PHE A 381 6.22 -4.48 27.22
C PHE A 381 6.94 -3.37 26.46
N VAL A 382 6.29 -2.23 26.21
CA VAL A 382 6.92 -1.07 25.55
C VAL A 382 8.12 -0.54 26.33
N LYS A 383 8.08 -0.60 27.67
CA LYS A 383 9.21 -0.18 28.52
C LYS A 383 10.41 -1.11 28.42
N ASN A 384 10.18 -2.42 28.33
CA ASN A 384 11.23 -3.43 28.49
C ASN A 384 11.75 -3.99 27.14
N TYR A 385 11.00 -3.81 26.06
CA TYR A 385 11.30 -4.34 24.73
C TYR A 385 11.11 -3.24 23.67
N PRO A 386 11.75 -3.35 22.48
CA PRO A 386 11.60 -2.38 21.40
C PRO A 386 10.25 -2.54 20.67
N VAL A 387 9.14 -2.62 21.42
CA VAL A 387 7.79 -2.69 20.86
C VAL A 387 7.38 -1.29 20.41
N ILE A 388 7.03 -1.16 19.13
CA ILE A 388 6.68 0.12 18.48
C ILE A 388 5.28 0.15 17.89
N SER A 389 4.59 -0.99 17.88
CA SER A 389 3.24 -1.12 17.34
C SER A 389 2.48 -2.20 18.09
N ILE A 390 1.26 -1.88 18.53
CA ILE A 390 0.31 -2.83 19.11
C ILE A 390 -1.01 -2.73 18.34
N GLU A 391 -1.47 -3.86 17.85
CA GLU A 391 -2.73 -4.04 17.15
C GLU A 391 -3.74 -4.74 18.08
N ASP A 392 -4.99 -4.29 18.01
CA ASP A 392 -6.14 -4.80 18.78
C ASP A 392 -5.87 -5.09 20.27
N PRO A 393 -5.36 -4.11 21.04
CA PRO A 393 -5.05 -4.27 22.46
C PRO A 393 -6.27 -4.57 23.34
N PHE A 394 -7.48 -4.26 22.87
CA PHE A 394 -8.74 -4.45 23.60
C PHE A 394 -9.83 -4.95 22.66
N ASP A 395 -10.97 -5.34 23.24
CA ASP A 395 -12.15 -5.75 22.48
C ASP A 395 -12.59 -4.68 21.46
N GLN A 396 -13.13 -5.14 20.33
CA GLN A 396 -13.59 -4.32 19.21
C GLN A 396 -14.64 -3.25 19.56
N ASP A 397 -15.30 -3.33 20.73
CA ASP A 397 -16.25 -2.34 21.22
C ASP A 397 -15.86 -1.68 22.57
N ASP A 398 -14.68 -1.97 23.13
CA ASP A 398 -14.16 -1.32 24.36
C ASP A 398 -13.49 0.03 24.07
N TRP A 399 -14.21 0.92 23.37
CA TRP A 399 -13.70 2.20 22.87
C TRP A 399 -13.03 3.08 23.93
N GLU A 400 -13.50 3.03 25.19
CA GLU A 400 -12.93 3.80 26.29
C GLU A 400 -11.50 3.33 26.63
N ALA A 401 -11.27 2.01 26.69
CA ALA A 401 -9.95 1.45 26.94
C ALA A 401 -8.96 1.80 25.82
N TRP A 402 -9.42 1.70 24.56
CA TRP A 402 -8.65 2.09 23.38
C TRP A 402 -8.16 3.55 23.47
N SER A 403 -9.07 4.50 23.71
CA SER A 403 -8.71 5.92 23.85
C SER A 403 -7.75 6.18 25.01
N LYS A 404 -7.98 5.55 26.17
CA LYS A 404 -7.12 5.68 27.36
C LYS A 404 -5.69 5.18 27.11
N LEU A 405 -5.53 4.06 26.41
CA LEU A 405 -4.20 3.52 26.10
C LEU A 405 -3.49 4.36 25.06
N THR A 406 -4.18 4.73 23.98
CA THR A 406 -3.63 5.56 22.89
C THR A 406 -3.12 6.91 23.39
N GLU A 407 -3.77 7.50 24.39
CA GLU A 407 -3.28 8.74 25.03
C GLU A 407 -1.92 8.55 25.75
N LYS A 408 -1.64 7.35 26.29
CA LYS A 408 -0.52 7.11 27.22
C LYS A 408 0.69 6.40 26.61
N ILE A 409 0.47 5.44 25.71
CA ILE A 409 1.46 4.39 25.40
C ILE A 409 2.63 4.86 24.50
N GLY A 410 2.45 5.95 23.74
CA GLY A 410 3.52 6.58 22.96
C GLY A 410 4.05 5.78 21.75
N VAL A 411 3.44 4.65 21.42
CA VAL A 411 3.75 3.80 20.26
C VAL A 411 2.55 3.75 19.30
N GLN A 412 2.72 3.15 18.12
CA GLN A 412 1.62 2.98 17.17
C GLN A 412 0.52 2.08 17.76
N ILE A 413 -0.72 2.52 17.70
CA ILE A 413 -1.90 1.70 18.05
C ILE A 413 -2.71 1.48 16.78
N VAL A 414 -2.81 0.21 16.37
CA VAL A 414 -3.46 -0.21 15.12
C VAL A 414 -4.85 -0.76 15.42
N GLY A 415 -5.86 -0.22 14.77
CA GLY A 415 -7.21 -0.80 14.78
C GLY A 415 -7.42 -1.76 13.61
N ASP A 416 -7.70 -3.03 13.91
CA ASP A 416 -8.12 -4.06 12.96
C ASP A 416 -9.59 -4.42 13.18
N ASP A 417 -9.94 -5.26 14.15
CA ASP A 417 -11.33 -5.61 14.49
C ASP A 417 -12.14 -4.39 14.95
N LEU A 418 -11.48 -3.42 15.58
CA LEU A 418 -12.08 -2.14 15.96
C LEU A 418 -12.63 -1.39 14.74
N LEU A 419 -11.92 -1.43 13.60
CA LEU A 419 -12.18 -0.57 12.44
C LEU A 419 -12.73 -1.33 11.23
N VAL A 420 -12.39 -2.60 11.08
CA VAL A 420 -12.73 -3.53 9.99
C VAL A 420 -12.64 -2.92 8.59
N THR A 421 -11.65 -2.04 8.37
CA THR A 421 -11.50 -1.26 7.13
C THR A 421 -12.79 -0.49 6.73
N ASN A 422 -13.68 -0.20 7.67
CA ASN A 422 -14.99 0.42 7.43
C ASN A 422 -14.92 1.93 7.69
N PRO A 423 -15.16 2.79 6.68
CA PRO A 423 -15.08 4.24 6.83
C PRO A 423 -15.88 4.82 8.00
N LYS A 424 -17.05 4.26 8.34
CA LYS A 424 -17.86 4.74 9.48
C LYS A 424 -17.20 4.46 10.83
N ARG A 425 -16.54 3.29 10.97
CA ARG A 425 -15.80 2.96 12.20
C ARG A 425 -14.47 3.68 12.28
N VAL A 426 -13.81 3.90 11.13
CA VAL A 426 -12.62 4.76 11.03
C VAL A 426 -12.95 6.19 11.49
N GLU A 427 -14.03 6.78 10.99
CA GLU A 427 -14.51 8.11 11.42
C GLU A 427 -14.73 8.15 12.94
N LYS A 428 -15.46 7.19 13.50
CA LYS A 428 -15.66 7.08 14.96
C LYS A 428 -14.34 6.94 15.72
N GLY A 429 -13.40 6.14 15.23
CA GLY A 429 -12.09 5.96 15.86
C GLY A 429 -11.26 7.24 15.87
N ILE A 430 -11.34 8.05 14.80
CA ILE A 430 -10.71 9.37 14.72
C ILE A 430 -11.35 10.32 15.75
N GLU A 431 -12.68 10.38 15.81
CA GLU A 431 -13.41 11.24 16.76
C GLU A 431 -13.07 10.92 18.22
N GLN A 432 -12.98 9.63 18.54
CA GLN A 432 -12.71 9.16 19.90
C GLN A 432 -11.22 9.08 20.23
N LYS A 433 -10.33 9.33 19.25
CA LYS A 433 -8.88 9.13 19.39
C LYS A 433 -8.53 7.73 19.91
N ALA A 434 -9.27 6.73 19.43
CA ALA A 434 -9.21 5.36 19.94
C ALA A 434 -7.90 4.67 19.53
N CYS A 435 -7.39 4.98 18.35
CA CYS A 435 -6.13 4.47 17.81
C CYS A 435 -5.47 5.54 16.94
N ASP A 436 -4.32 5.24 16.34
CA ASP A 436 -3.61 6.17 15.46
C ASP A 436 -3.08 5.53 14.18
N SER A 437 -3.55 4.33 13.87
CA SER A 437 -3.27 3.61 12.64
C SER A 437 -4.41 2.66 12.26
N LEU A 438 -4.66 2.56 10.95
CA LEU A 438 -5.62 1.62 10.37
C LEU A 438 -4.90 0.36 9.89
N LEU A 439 -5.40 -0.82 10.25
CA LEU A 439 -5.10 -2.03 9.49
C LEU A 439 -6.00 -2.12 8.27
N LEU A 440 -5.41 -2.10 7.07
CA LEU A 440 -6.15 -2.09 5.81
C LEU A 440 -6.22 -3.49 5.20
N LYS A 441 -7.38 -4.15 5.34
CA LYS A 441 -7.70 -5.43 4.71
C LYS A 441 -8.79 -5.22 3.66
N VAL A 442 -8.42 -5.28 2.38
CA VAL A 442 -9.33 -4.97 1.27
C VAL A 442 -10.60 -5.82 1.25
N ASN A 443 -10.55 -7.07 1.73
CA ASN A 443 -11.70 -7.96 1.76
C ASN A 443 -12.66 -7.69 2.93
N GLN A 444 -12.24 -6.96 3.96
CA GLN A 444 -13.15 -6.51 5.03
C GLN A 444 -14.14 -5.45 4.54
N ILE A 445 -13.77 -4.67 3.50
CA ILE A 445 -14.66 -3.65 2.93
C ILE A 445 -15.23 -4.04 1.57
N GLY A 446 -14.49 -4.82 0.76
CA GLY A 446 -15.02 -5.51 -0.43
C GLY A 446 -14.84 -4.81 -1.78
N THR A 447 -14.27 -3.59 -1.83
CA THR A 447 -13.84 -2.94 -3.08
C THR A 447 -12.51 -2.21 -2.92
N ILE A 448 -11.81 -2.00 -4.04
CA ILE A 448 -10.57 -1.20 -4.05
C ILE A 448 -10.85 0.27 -3.77
N THR A 449 -11.93 0.84 -4.33
CA THR A 449 -12.31 2.23 -4.09
C THR A 449 -12.55 2.53 -2.60
N GLU A 450 -13.36 1.72 -1.91
CA GLU A 450 -13.63 1.95 -0.48
C GLU A 450 -12.37 1.74 0.39
N ALA A 451 -11.49 0.79 0.03
CA ALA A 451 -10.21 0.60 0.72
C ALA A 451 -9.28 1.82 0.55
N ILE A 452 -9.23 2.40 -0.65
CA ILE A 452 -8.48 3.64 -0.91
C ILE A 452 -9.07 4.80 -0.09
N ASP A 453 -10.39 4.91 0.00
CA ASP A 453 -11.05 5.95 0.80
C ASP A 453 -10.74 5.82 2.29
N ALA A 454 -10.82 4.61 2.85
CA ALA A 454 -10.46 4.34 4.25
C ALA A 454 -8.98 4.71 4.53
N CYS A 455 -8.07 4.35 3.62
CA CYS A 455 -6.67 4.74 3.69
C CYS A 455 -6.50 6.27 3.67
N LYS A 456 -7.18 6.97 2.75
CA LYS A 456 -7.07 8.43 2.61
C LYS A 456 -7.65 9.17 3.80
N MET A 457 -8.79 8.71 4.33
CA MET A 457 -9.40 9.25 5.55
C MET A 457 -8.44 9.14 6.74
N SER A 458 -7.83 7.96 6.92
CA SER A 458 -6.85 7.73 7.99
C SER A 458 -5.63 8.64 7.83
N GLN A 459 -5.02 8.68 6.63
CA GLN A 459 -3.87 9.55 6.37
C GLN A 459 -4.17 11.04 6.56
N ALA A 460 -5.39 11.48 6.21
CA ALA A 460 -5.82 12.87 6.43
C ALA A 460 -5.97 13.22 7.92
N ALA A 461 -6.30 12.23 8.76
CA ALA A 461 -6.33 12.36 10.21
C ALA A 461 -4.93 12.26 10.87
N GLY A 462 -3.87 12.11 10.08
CA GLY A 462 -2.50 11.92 10.57
C GLY A 462 -2.19 10.51 11.08
N TRP A 463 -3.06 9.54 10.78
CA TRP A 463 -2.86 8.14 11.13
C TRP A 463 -1.92 7.41 10.18
N GLY A 464 -1.25 6.39 10.69
CA GLY A 464 -0.59 5.39 9.87
C GLY A 464 -1.60 4.47 9.18
N VAL A 465 -1.17 3.78 8.13
CA VAL A 465 -1.97 2.72 7.50
C VAL A 465 -1.07 1.52 7.24
N MET A 466 -1.40 0.39 7.84
CA MET A 466 -0.69 -0.87 7.61
C MET A 466 -1.53 -1.74 6.69
N VAL A 467 -1.07 -1.93 5.45
CA VAL A 467 -1.71 -2.87 4.53
C VAL A 467 -1.51 -4.28 5.07
N SER A 468 -2.56 -5.09 5.05
CA SER A 468 -2.55 -6.42 5.65
C SER A 468 -3.01 -7.51 4.70
N HIS A 469 -2.40 -8.69 4.86
CA HIS A 469 -2.93 -9.95 4.36
C HIS A 469 -4.15 -10.43 5.18
N ARG A 470 -4.60 -11.65 4.88
CA ARG A 470 -5.43 -12.48 5.79
C ARG A 470 -4.74 -13.82 6.07
N SER A 471 -5.16 -14.53 7.11
CA SER A 471 -4.65 -15.87 7.42
C SER A 471 -4.88 -16.88 6.30
N GLY A 472 -6.00 -16.83 5.58
CA GLY A 472 -6.23 -17.55 4.32
C GLY A 472 -5.84 -16.72 3.10
N GLU A 473 -4.55 -16.64 2.78
CA GLU A 473 -4.06 -15.98 1.56
C GLU A 473 -4.00 -16.90 0.34
N THR A 474 -3.78 -16.29 -0.83
CA THR A 474 -3.55 -16.93 -2.13
C THR A 474 -2.17 -16.54 -2.68
N GLU A 475 -1.80 -17.00 -3.87
CA GLU A 475 -0.63 -16.56 -4.61
C GLU A 475 -0.73 -15.13 -5.17
N ASP A 476 -1.91 -14.49 -5.11
CA ASP A 476 -2.14 -13.15 -5.65
C ASP A 476 -1.29 -12.10 -4.94
N THR A 477 -0.62 -11.22 -5.67
CA THR A 477 0.30 -10.22 -5.09
C THR A 477 -0.28 -8.81 -4.97
N PHE A 478 -1.59 -8.62 -5.15
CA PHE A 478 -2.22 -7.29 -5.26
C PHE A 478 -1.85 -6.34 -4.13
N ILE A 479 -1.83 -6.82 -2.89
CA ILE A 479 -1.56 -5.97 -1.73
C ILE A 479 -0.12 -5.42 -1.68
N ALA A 480 0.83 -6.04 -2.38
CA ALA A 480 2.19 -5.51 -2.56
C ALA A 480 2.18 -4.27 -3.46
N ASP A 481 1.44 -4.30 -4.57
CA ASP A 481 1.25 -3.13 -5.42
C ASP A 481 0.40 -2.06 -4.72
N LEU A 482 -0.59 -2.47 -3.93
CA LEU A 482 -1.46 -1.58 -3.16
C LEU A 482 -0.67 -0.75 -2.15
N VAL A 483 0.16 -1.37 -1.32
CA VAL A 483 0.91 -0.65 -0.28
C VAL A 483 1.88 0.38 -0.88
N VAL A 484 2.50 0.05 -2.01
CA VAL A 484 3.39 0.99 -2.73
C VAL A 484 2.58 2.11 -3.39
N GLY A 485 1.47 1.78 -4.04
CA GLY A 485 0.60 2.78 -4.67
C GLY A 485 -0.03 3.75 -3.66
N LEU A 486 -0.37 3.27 -2.48
CA LEU A 486 -0.88 4.09 -1.37
C LEU A 486 0.23 4.82 -0.59
N SER A 487 1.49 4.40 -0.77
CA SER A 487 2.66 4.90 -0.07
C SER A 487 2.41 4.95 1.44
N THR A 488 1.87 3.87 2.01
CA THR A 488 1.49 3.84 3.43
C THR A 488 2.68 3.65 4.37
N GLY A 489 3.77 3.07 3.85
CA GLY A 489 5.04 2.92 4.58
C GLY A 489 5.16 1.65 5.40
N GLN A 490 4.13 0.80 5.48
CA GLN A 490 4.15 -0.44 6.26
C GLN A 490 3.17 -1.48 5.74
N ILE A 491 3.59 -2.75 5.80
CA ILE A 491 2.81 -3.93 5.39
C ILE A 491 3.03 -5.09 6.36
N LYS A 492 1.96 -5.76 6.81
CA LYS A 492 2.04 -7.09 7.40
C LYS A 492 1.51 -8.13 6.43
N THR A 493 2.35 -9.06 6.01
CA THR A 493 1.95 -10.09 5.05
C THR A 493 2.54 -11.47 5.37
N GLY A 494 2.84 -11.72 6.66
CA GLY A 494 3.25 -13.01 7.21
C GLY A 494 4.75 -13.13 7.46
N ALA A 495 5.21 -14.33 7.81
CA ALA A 495 6.62 -14.61 7.94
C ALA A 495 7.34 -14.54 6.58
N PRO A 496 8.68 -14.47 6.56
CA PRO A 496 9.48 -14.83 5.38
C PRO A 496 9.48 -16.36 5.15
N CYS A 497 8.30 -16.98 5.21
CA CYS A 497 8.02 -18.40 5.07
C CYS A 497 6.61 -18.57 4.48
N ARG A 498 6.41 -19.67 3.72
CA ARG A 498 5.20 -19.99 2.95
C ARG A 498 4.95 -19.02 1.78
N SER A 499 4.67 -19.58 0.60
CA SER A 499 4.75 -18.83 -0.66
C SER A 499 3.62 -17.83 -0.87
N GLU A 500 2.45 -18.01 -0.26
CA GLU A 500 1.38 -17.03 -0.26
C GLU A 500 1.78 -15.72 0.44
N ARG A 501 2.76 -15.79 1.36
CA ARG A 501 3.39 -14.65 2.06
C ARG A 501 4.52 -14.09 1.20
N LEU A 502 5.47 -14.96 0.85
CA LEU A 502 6.63 -14.61 0.03
C LEU A 502 6.25 -14.07 -1.35
N ALA A 503 5.09 -14.42 -1.91
CA ALA A 503 4.61 -13.86 -3.17
C ALA A 503 4.53 -12.32 -3.12
N LYS A 504 4.03 -11.77 -2.00
CA LYS A 504 3.91 -10.31 -1.80
C LYS A 504 5.27 -9.68 -1.54
N TYR A 505 6.08 -10.29 -0.67
CA TYR A 505 7.44 -9.81 -0.41
C TYR A 505 8.32 -9.84 -1.68
N ASN A 506 8.24 -10.89 -2.47
CA ASN A 506 8.94 -10.99 -3.74
C ASN A 506 8.40 -9.99 -4.77
N GLN A 507 7.11 -9.69 -4.75
CA GLN A 507 6.56 -8.61 -5.58
C GLN A 507 7.11 -7.25 -5.18
N LEU A 508 7.27 -6.97 -3.88
CA LEU A 508 7.90 -5.74 -3.40
C LEU A 508 9.38 -5.64 -3.80
N LEU A 509 10.13 -6.75 -3.82
CA LEU A 509 11.49 -6.77 -4.37
C LEU A 509 11.51 -6.41 -5.87
N ARG A 510 10.56 -6.95 -6.65
CA ARG A 510 10.44 -6.61 -8.09
C ARG A 510 10.07 -5.15 -8.30
N ILE A 511 9.17 -4.60 -7.49
CA ILE A 511 8.78 -3.19 -7.54
C ILE A 511 9.96 -2.29 -7.16
N GLU A 512 10.74 -2.66 -6.14
CA GLU A 512 11.97 -1.94 -5.77
C GLU A 512 12.96 -1.93 -6.94
N GLU A 513 13.18 -3.07 -7.59
CA GLU A 513 14.04 -3.17 -8.78
C GLU A 513 13.53 -2.30 -9.93
N GLU A 514 12.23 -2.34 -10.23
CA GLU A 514 11.60 -1.56 -11.31
C GLU A 514 11.67 -0.04 -11.07
N LEU A 515 11.55 0.39 -9.81
CA LEU A 515 11.70 1.81 -9.44
C LEU A 515 13.17 2.26 -9.48
N GLY A 516 14.12 1.34 -9.30
CA GLY A 516 15.55 1.62 -9.35
C GLY A 516 15.96 2.74 -8.41
N SER A 517 16.68 3.75 -8.91
CA SER A 517 17.11 4.91 -8.11
C SER A 517 15.97 5.78 -7.58
N ASN A 518 14.73 5.59 -8.06
CA ASN A 518 13.56 6.29 -7.54
C ASN A 518 12.92 5.58 -6.33
N ALA A 519 13.36 4.37 -6.00
CA ALA A 519 12.85 3.64 -4.85
C ALA A 519 13.20 4.38 -3.55
N LYS A 520 12.17 4.72 -2.77
CA LYS A 520 12.30 5.25 -1.40
C LYS A 520 11.79 4.20 -0.43
N PHE A 521 12.56 3.87 0.59
CA PHE A 521 12.14 2.96 1.65
C PHE A 521 11.70 3.73 2.90
N ALA A 522 10.59 3.32 3.52
CA ALA A 522 10.03 4.04 4.66
C ALA A 522 10.92 3.99 5.92
N GLY A 523 11.54 2.83 6.20
CA GLY A 523 12.40 2.64 7.37
C GLY A 523 11.75 3.09 8.67
N LYS A 524 12.45 3.94 9.44
CA LYS A 524 11.95 4.53 10.69
C LYS A 524 10.73 5.44 10.53
N LYS A 525 10.43 5.91 9.31
CA LYS A 525 9.24 6.71 9.01
C LYS A 525 8.03 5.88 8.60
N PHE A 526 8.03 4.57 8.86
CA PHE A 526 6.98 3.62 8.45
C PHE A 526 5.55 4.10 8.76
N LYS A 527 5.33 4.74 9.91
CA LYS A 527 4.02 5.28 10.30
C LYS A 527 3.56 6.45 9.43
N ASN A 528 4.46 7.36 9.10
CA ASN A 528 4.17 8.61 8.40
C ASN A 528 5.25 8.91 7.35
N PRO A 529 5.33 8.15 6.25
CA PRO A 529 6.48 8.21 5.35
C PRO A 529 6.52 9.50 4.50
N LYS A 530 5.38 10.20 4.37
CA LYS A 530 5.23 11.46 3.64
C LYS A 530 5.51 12.71 4.49
N SER A 531 5.71 12.56 5.81
CA SER A 531 5.95 13.72 6.68
C SER A 531 7.33 14.34 6.44
N ALA A 532 7.38 15.68 6.53
CA ALA A 532 8.64 16.41 6.52
C ALA A 532 9.57 15.87 7.63
N PRO A 533 10.90 15.94 7.47
CA PRO A 533 11.81 15.58 8.56
C PRO A 533 11.42 16.35 9.82
N GLU A 534 11.21 15.64 10.93
CA GLU A 534 11.04 16.31 12.22
C GLU A 534 12.29 17.16 12.47
N ALA A 535 12.11 18.47 12.59
CA ALA A 535 13.16 19.35 13.07
C ALA A 535 13.54 18.84 14.46
N GLY A 536 14.74 18.27 14.60
CA GLY A 536 15.15 17.53 15.79
C GLY A 536 14.78 18.27 17.07
N LYS A 537 13.84 17.71 17.83
CA LYS A 537 13.67 18.05 19.23
C LYS A 537 14.98 17.66 19.90
N ARG A 538 15.83 18.65 20.20
CA ARG A 538 16.92 18.47 21.16
C ARG A 538 16.26 18.04 22.46
N THR A 539 16.35 16.75 22.77
CA THR A 539 16.11 16.24 24.12
C THR A 539 17.15 16.92 25.01
N ALA A 540 16.72 17.88 25.81
CA ALA A 540 17.53 18.38 26.91
C ALA A 540 17.68 17.22 27.90
N HIS A 541 18.87 16.63 27.96
CA HIS A 541 19.25 15.83 29.11
C HIS A 541 19.27 16.73 30.34
N PRO A 542 18.71 16.31 31.49
CA PRO A 542 18.91 17.01 32.73
C PRO A 542 20.37 16.78 33.16
N GLU A 543 21.22 17.80 33.02
CA GLU A 543 22.54 17.80 33.64
C GLU A 543 22.37 17.85 35.16
N THR A 544 22.62 16.73 35.82
CA THR A 544 22.98 16.70 37.23
C THR A 544 24.44 17.12 37.35
N GLY A 545 24.71 18.31 37.85
CA GLY A 545 26.06 18.79 38.15
C GLY A 545 26.04 19.87 39.23
N GLU A 546 26.53 19.52 40.42
CA GLU A 546 26.80 20.43 41.54
C GLU A 546 27.80 21.55 41.16
N PRO A 547 27.77 22.71 41.83
CA PRO A 547 28.61 23.84 41.48
C PRO A 547 30.03 23.68 42.05
N THR A 548 31.04 23.52 41.19
CA THR A 548 32.45 23.65 41.58
C THR A 548 32.93 25.09 41.37
N GLU A 549 33.49 25.67 42.44
CA GLU A 549 34.10 26.99 42.51
C GLU A 549 35.27 27.18 41.51
N ALA A 550 35.40 28.41 41.02
CA ALA A 550 36.42 28.83 40.07
C ALA A 550 37.79 29.10 40.73
N PRO A 551 38.92 28.73 40.09
CA PRO A 551 40.21 29.30 40.43
C PRO A 551 40.58 30.49 39.52
N LYS A 552 41.15 31.51 40.17
CA LYS A 552 41.60 32.78 39.61
C LYS A 552 42.73 32.61 38.59
N LYS A 553 42.71 33.42 37.53
CA LYS A 553 43.82 33.62 36.58
C LYS A 553 44.91 34.50 37.20
N GLU A 554 46.16 34.02 37.18
CA GLU A 554 47.35 34.87 37.20
C GLU A 554 48.17 34.68 35.93
N LYS A 555 48.64 35.79 35.38
CA LYS A 555 49.48 35.92 34.19
C LYS A 555 50.96 35.72 34.56
N LYS A 556 51.76 35.11 33.67
CA LYS A 556 53.15 35.55 33.39
C LYS A 556 53.77 34.89 32.13
N LYS A 557 54.00 35.74 31.12
CA LYS A 557 55.21 36.03 30.33
C LYS A 557 56.22 34.95 29.86
N ASP A 558 56.50 35.08 28.56
CA ASP A 558 57.78 35.10 27.80
C ASP A 558 58.58 33.78 27.52
N GLU A 559 58.71 33.54 26.19
CA GLU A 559 59.66 32.81 25.30
C GLU A 559 61.08 32.39 25.80
N PRO A 560 61.92 31.66 25.00
CA PRO A 560 61.67 30.64 23.93
C PRO A 560 62.65 29.42 23.92
N ALA A 561 62.40 28.50 22.98
CA ALA A 561 63.33 27.64 22.21
C ALA A 561 64.25 26.59 22.90
N GLU A 562 64.15 25.32 22.45
CA GLU A 562 65.26 24.57 21.80
C GLU A 562 64.82 23.13 21.41
N THR A 563 65.23 22.71 20.20
CA THR A 563 65.35 21.29 19.75
C THR A 563 66.84 20.90 19.88
N PRO A 564 67.34 19.67 19.59
CA PRO A 564 66.75 18.39 19.16
C PRO A 564 67.32 17.16 19.94
N ALA A 565 66.94 15.92 19.57
CA ALA A 565 67.89 14.87 19.11
C ALA A 565 67.37 13.42 19.23
N HIS A 566 67.60 12.71 18.13
CA HIS A 566 67.69 11.28 17.89
C HIS A 566 68.03 10.34 19.06
N THR A 567 67.43 9.13 19.04
CA THR A 567 68.21 7.89 18.85
C THR A 567 67.37 6.68 18.39
N GLN A 568 67.92 5.96 17.42
CA GLN A 568 67.49 4.65 16.93
C GLN A 568 67.91 3.52 17.88
N LYS A 569 67.17 2.40 17.90
CA LYS A 569 67.65 0.99 17.87
C LYS A 569 66.44 0.04 17.89
N LYS A 570 66.08 -0.60 16.77
CA LYS A 570 66.52 -1.93 16.25
C LYS A 570 66.14 -3.15 17.11
N LYS A 571 65.17 -3.92 16.57
CA LYS A 571 65.13 -5.38 16.29
C LYS A 571 65.48 -6.40 17.39
N LYS A 572 64.54 -7.31 17.67
CA LYS A 572 64.58 -8.80 17.45
C LYS A 572 63.30 -9.42 18.07
N MET A 573 62.42 -10.05 17.28
CA MET A 573 62.38 -11.46 16.80
C MET A 573 61.76 -12.47 17.78
N CYS A 574 60.75 -13.19 17.27
CA CYS A 574 60.25 -14.54 17.59
C CYS A 574 59.77 -14.85 19.03
N GLY A 575 58.70 -15.62 19.26
CA GLY A 575 57.83 -16.38 18.37
C GLY A 575 56.90 -17.30 19.18
N CYS A 576 55.96 -17.92 18.46
CA CYS A 576 55.21 -19.17 18.74
C CYS A 576 54.25 -19.27 19.93
N LEU A 577 52.97 -19.44 19.56
CA LEU A 577 52.00 -20.50 19.92
C LEU A 577 51.80 -20.91 21.39
N GLY A 578 50.53 -20.80 21.80
CA GLY A 578 49.85 -21.51 22.88
C GLY A 578 48.35 -21.35 22.68
#